data_AF-A0A2N6ACD9-F1
#
_entry.id   AF-A0A2N6ACD9-F1
#
_cell.length_a   1.000
_cell.length_b   1.000
_cell.length_c   1.000
_cell.angle_alpha   90.00
_cell.angle_beta   90.00
_cell.angle_gamma   90.00
#
_symmetry.space_group_name_H-M   'P 1'
#
loop_
_entity.id
_entity.type
_entity.pdbx_description
1 polymer ?
#
loop_
_entity_poly.entity_id
_entity_poly.type
_entity_poly.pdbx_seq_one_letter_code
_entity_poly.pdbx_strand_id
1 'polypeptide(L)'
;MNKYVLSIVMLGLGIVLVGAGCSPTQPEGQMESNTGPNSGSAMMEEGDSVESKDDGEMMVKADVVVEVSGKNFSFLPNVITVEKGQTVQINFTSEQGYHDWVVDEFDAATEQINAPGKNSVTFVADKAGEFEFYCSVGQHRQLGMVGKLVVADDAMMESGDVMEKDGDSMMENDSKGEVMSKEGSYESYDVSKLSRAENGDVVLFFHANWCPTCRSLDKKLNEELSDFPADLTVLKADYDTEKELRKKYAITSQHTLVQVDKDGNMIQKKIGGNRLSDITSWVK
;
A
#
# COMPACT_ATOMS: atom_id res chain seq x y z
N MET A 1 -5.47 -50.24 2.42
CA MET A 1 -6.51 -50.57 1.43
C MET A 1 -7.78 -50.89 2.19
N ASN A 2 -8.69 -49.92 2.33
CA ASN A 2 -9.99 -50.14 2.99
C ASN A 2 -11.08 -49.60 2.06
N LYS A 3 -11.98 -50.50 1.67
CA LYS A 3 -13.04 -50.34 0.68
C LYS A 3 -14.38 -50.24 1.42
N TYR A 4 -15.06 -49.10 1.42
CA TYR A 4 -16.51 -49.02 1.73
C TYR A 4 -17.10 -47.82 0.98
N VAL A 5 -17.73 -48.06 -0.18
CA VAL A 5 -19.16 -48.32 -0.40
C VAL A 5 -19.92 -47.03 -0.74
N LEU A 6 -20.22 -46.99 -2.04
CA LEU A 6 -21.16 -46.15 -2.78
C LEU A 6 -22.55 -46.18 -2.14
N SER A 7 -23.19 -45.03 -1.93
CA SER A 7 -24.65 -44.94 -1.76
C SER A 7 -25.17 -43.68 -2.43
N ILE A 8 -25.77 -43.92 -3.58
CA ILE A 8 -26.60 -43.02 -4.37
C ILE A 8 -27.95 -42.92 -3.67
N VAL A 9 -28.42 -41.70 -3.38
CA VAL A 9 -29.85 -41.43 -3.19
C VAL A 9 -30.23 -40.26 -4.10
N MET A 10 -31.08 -40.60 -5.06
CA MET A 10 -31.73 -39.73 -6.03
C MET A 10 -33.14 -39.39 -5.51
N LEU A 11 -33.73 -38.32 -6.08
CA LEU A 11 -35.16 -37.95 -6.15
C LEU A 11 -35.68 -36.90 -5.15
N GLY A 12 -36.19 -35.82 -5.74
CA GLY A 12 -37.02 -34.82 -5.06
C GLY A 12 -37.41 -33.63 -5.94
N LEU A 13 -37.99 -33.88 -7.12
CA LEU A 13 -38.66 -32.88 -7.96
C LEU A 13 -40.03 -32.53 -7.34
N GLY A 14 -40.33 -31.24 -7.15
CA GLY A 14 -41.62 -30.78 -6.65
C GLY A 14 -42.02 -29.41 -7.23
N ILE A 15 -42.83 -29.44 -8.28
CA ILE A 15 -43.56 -28.32 -8.89
C ILE A 15 -45.02 -28.36 -8.40
N VAL A 16 -45.57 -27.25 -7.88
CA VAL A 16 -47.02 -26.90 -7.80
C VAL A 16 -47.10 -25.36 -7.71
N LEU A 17 -47.45 -24.62 -8.79
CA LEU A 17 -48.78 -24.19 -9.29
C LEU A 17 -49.55 -23.14 -8.45
N VAL A 18 -49.56 -21.90 -9.00
CA VAL A 18 -50.67 -20.95 -9.26
C VAL A 18 -51.72 -20.66 -8.16
N GLY A 19 -51.83 -19.37 -7.82
CA GLY A 19 -53.04 -18.74 -7.28
C GLY A 19 -53.19 -17.31 -7.81
N ALA A 20 -54.29 -17.05 -8.53
CA ALA A 20 -54.70 -15.77 -9.09
C ALA A 20 -55.72 -15.04 -8.18
N GLY A 21 -55.79 -13.71 -8.30
CA GLY A 21 -56.88 -12.86 -7.80
C GLY A 21 -56.44 -11.38 -7.73
N CYS A 22 -56.67 -10.58 -8.78
CA CYS A 22 -57.83 -9.70 -9.05
C CYS A 22 -57.91 -8.39 -8.23
N SER A 23 -57.71 -7.26 -8.94
CA SER A 23 -57.97 -5.84 -8.63
C SER A 23 -59.47 -5.53 -8.37
N PRO A 24 -59.96 -4.28 -8.09
CA PRO A 24 -59.64 -2.94 -8.66
C PRO A 24 -59.51 -1.85 -7.53
N THR A 25 -59.29 -0.53 -7.70
CA THR A 25 -59.88 0.47 -8.61
C THR A 25 -59.16 1.83 -8.36
N GLN A 26 -58.95 2.60 -9.43
CA GLN A 26 -58.60 4.03 -9.42
C GLN A 26 -59.84 4.89 -9.09
N PRO A 27 -59.67 6.12 -8.57
CA PRO A 27 -60.26 7.25 -9.29
C PRO A 27 -59.31 8.44 -9.46
N GLU A 28 -59.54 9.14 -10.55
CA GLU A 28 -58.86 10.34 -11.04
C GLU A 28 -59.39 11.63 -10.38
N GLY A 29 -58.57 12.67 -10.41
CA GLY A 29 -58.95 14.09 -10.32
C GLY A 29 -59.06 14.66 -8.90
N GLN A 30 -58.75 15.92 -8.61
CA GLN A 30 -58.26 17.08 -9.37
C GLN A 30 -58.14 18.23 -8.31
N MET A 31 -57.50 19.36 -8.65
CA MET A 31 -57.62 20.72 -8.02
C MET A 31 -56.95 20.86 -6.62
N GLU A 32 -56.19 21.88 -6.22
CA GLU A 32 -55.92 23.27 -6.64
C GLU A 32 -54.82 23.77 -5.65
N SER A 33 -54.01 24.82 -5.80
CA SER A 33 -54.06 26.05 -6.58
C SER A 33 -52.74 26.84 -6.38
N ASN A 34 -52.46 27.74 -7.33
CA ASN A 34 -51.85 29.08 -7.17
C ASN A 34 -50.34 29.16 -6.81
N THR A 35 -49.49 29.96 -7.47
CA THR A 35 -49.57 31.12 -8.38
C THR A 35 -48.24 31.19 -9.16
N GLY A 36 -48.18 31.45 -10.46
CA GLY A 36 -48.14 32.82 -11.01
C GLY A 36 -46.69 33.26 -11.37
N PRO A 37 -46.49 34.19 -12.31
CA PRO A 37 -45.60 33.99 -13.46
C PRO A 37 -44.42 34.96 -13.56
N ASN A 38 -43.43 34.70 -14.42
CA ASN A 38 -43.24 35.44 -15.69
C ASN A 38 -41.86 35.20 -16.31
N SER A 39 -41.88 35.15 -17.64
CA SER A 39 -40.81 35.05 -18.61
C SER A 39 -40.09 36.39 -18.81
N GLY A 40 -38.85 36.35 -19.29
CA GLY A 40 -38.11 37.53 -19.74
C GLY A 40 -36.78 37.18 -20.39
N SER A 41 -36.80 36.99 -21.71
CA SER A 41 -35.62 36.87 -22.57
C SER A 41 -35.14 38.24 -23.02
N ALA A 42 -33.83 38.53 -23.02
CA ALA A 42 -33.17 39.61 -23.80
C ALA A 42 -31.65 39.68 -23.52
N MET A 43 -30.77 39.51 -24.51
CA MET A 43 -30.12 40.51 -25.41
C MET A 43 -28.73 40.97 -24.93
N MET A 44 -27.83 41.23 -25.89
CA MET A 44 -26.40 41.58 -25.79
C MET A 44 -26.16 43.09 -25.58
N GLU A 45 -25.02 43.51 -24.99
CA GLU A 45 -23.94 44.30 -25.64
C GLU A 45 -22.87 44.81 -24.62
N GLU A 46 -21.75 45.29 -25.20
CA GLU A 46 -20.41 45.60 -24.69
C GLU A 46 -20.28 46.80 -23.71
N GLY A 47 -19.15 46.86 -22.98
CA GLY A 47 -18.68 48.11 -22.35
C GLY A 47 -17.67 48.00 -21.18
N ASP A 48 -16.39 47.94 -21.55
CA ASP A 48 -15.18 48.57 -20.97
C ASP A 48 -14.78 48.53 -19.46
N SER A 49 -13.54 48.09 -19.29
CA SER A 49 -12.48 48.27 -18.26
C SER A 49 -12.79 48.83 -16.85
N VAL A 50 -12.39 48.10 -15.79
CA VAL A 50 -11.41 48.52 -14.74
C VAL A 50 -10.84 47.27 -14.02
N GLU A 51 -9.53 47.34 -13.80
CA GLU A 51 -8.57 46.48 -13.10
C GLU A 51 -8.94 45.83 -11.74
N SER A 52 -8.40 44.61 -11.57
CA SER A 52 -7.79 44.00 -10.37
C SER A 52 -8.64 43.55 -9.16
N LYS A 53 -8.71 42.22 -9.05
CA LYS A 53 -8.24 41.31 -7.97
C LYS A 53 -8.32 39.94 -8.65
N ASP A 54 -7.28 39.17 -8.98
CA ASP A 54 -6.13 38.68 -8.20
C ASP A 54 -6.49 38.31 -6.76
N ASP A 55 -7.60 37.62 -6.61
CA ASP A 55 -7.66 36.41 -5.80
C ASP A 55 -6.90 35.32 -6.57
N GLY A 56 -5.58 35.45 -6.53
CA GLY A 56 -4.68 34.35 -6.78
C GLY A 56 -5.14 33.20 -5.89
N GLU A 57 -5.84 32.25 -6.50
CA GLU A 57 -5.91 30.89 -6.03
C GLU A 57 -4.45 30.46 -5.96
N MET A 58 -3.89 30.65 -4.78
CA MET A 58 -2.54 30.28 -4.42
C MET A 58 -2.54 28.78 -4.62
N MET A 59 -2.14 28.35 -5.82
CA MET A 59 -1.86 26.96 -6.10
C MET A 59 -0.82 26.58 -5.06
N VAL A 60 -1.28 25.91 -4.00
CA VAL A 60 -0.42 25.44 -2.94
C VAL A 60 0.44 24.40 -3.62
N LYS A 61 1.61 24.86 -4.08
CA LYS A 61 2.55 24.02 -4.78
C LYS A 61 2.95 22.96 -3.77
N ALA A 62 2.47 21.74 -3.98
CA ALA A 62 2.88 20.63 -3.15
C ALA A 62 4.41 20.52 -3.23
N ASP A 63 5.05 20.56 -2.06
CA ASP A 63 6.48 20.37 -1.94
C ASP A 63 6.83 18.92 -2.27
N VAL A 64 5.93 17.99 -1.91
CA VAL A 64 6.05 16.56 -2.15
C VAL A 64 4.75 16.01 -2.72
N VAL A 65 4.85 15.29 -3.84
CA VAL A 65 3.73 14.54 -4.44
C VAL A 65 4.01 13.06 -4.28
N VAL A 66 3.10 12.32 -3.66
CA VAL A 66 3.22 10.88 -3.41
C VAL A 66 2.10 10.14 -4.14
N GLU A 67 2.49 9.22 -5.02
CA GLU A 67 1.56 8.31 -5.68
C GLU A 67 1.27 7.13 -4.76
N VAL A 68 0.01 6.93 -4.40
CA VAL A 68 -0.44 5.84 -3.54
C VAL A 68 -1.49 5.03 -4.28
N SER A 69 -1.28 3.73 -4.45
CA SER A 69 -2.27 2.83 -5.02
C SER A 69 -2.92 1.93 -3.96
N GLY A 70 -4.24 1.75 -4.09
CA GLY A 70 -5.05 0.89 -3.26
C GLY A 70 -5.44 -0.38 -4.02
N LYS A 71 -5.23 -1.52 -3.39
CA LYS A 71 -5.76 -2.84 -3.79
C LYS A 71 -6.57 -3.42 -2.64
N ASN A 72 -7.18 -4.58 -2.86
CA ASN A 72 -7.90 -5.30 -1.81
C ASN A 72 -7.06 -5.44 -0.54
N PHE A 73 -7.43 -4.64 0.48
CA PHE A 73 -6.84 -4.59 1.81
C PHE A 73 -5.38 -4.12 1.91
N SER A 74 -4.84 -3.41 0.90
CA SER A 74 -3.45 -2.93 0.93
C SER A 74 -3.26 -1.60 0.23
N PHE A 75 -2.28 -0.82 0.70
CA PHE A 75 -1.76 0.38 0.04
C PHE A 75 -0.33 0.16 -0.46
N LEU A 76 0.02 0.82 -1.57
CA LEU A 76 1.37 0.86 -2.14
C LEU A 76 1.72 2.31 -2.50
N PRO A 77 2.76 2.91 -1.91
CA PRO A 77 3.56 2.37 -0.81
C PRO A 77 2.74 2.26 0.48
N ASN A 78 3.11 1.30 1.33
CA ASN A 78 2.52 1.14 2.66
C ASN A 78 3.23 1.99 3.73
N VAL A 79 4.36 2.61 3.39
CA VAL A 79 5.08 3.57 4.22
C VAL A 79 5.41 4.80 3.38
N ILE A 80 5.06 5.98 3.88
CA ILE A 80 5.32 7.27 3.26
C ILE A 80 6.19 8.07 4.22
N THR A 81 7.31 8.62 3.75
CA THR A 81 8.20 9.45 4.57
C THR A 81 8.23 10.86 4.00
N VAL A 82 7.97 11.86 4.85
CA VAL A 82 7.96 13.29 4.51
C VAL A 82 8.64 14.09 5.63
N GLU A 83 8.97 15.34 5.38
CA GLU A 83 9.55 16.23 6.39
C GLU A 83 8.48 17.12 7.02
N LYS A 84 8.68 17.47 8.28
CA LYS A 84 7.80 18.37 9.00
C LYS A 84 7.75 19.74 8.32
N GLY A 85 6.54 20.23 8.08
CA GLY A 85 6.28 21.53 7.44
C GLY A 85 6.14 21.45 5.93
N GLN A 86 6.34 20.29 5.30
CA GLN A 86 6.10 20.11 3.87
C GLN A 86 4.61 20.08 3.55
N THR A 87 4.23 20.69 2.43
CA THR A 87 2.93 20.48 1.81
C THR A 87 2.97 19.19 1.00
N VAL A 88 2.20 18.19 1.43
CA VAL A 88 2.15 16.85 0.84
C VAL A 88 0.86 16.69 0.04
N GLN A 89 0.98 16.30 -1.23
CA GLN A 89 -0.14 15.88 -2.06
C GLN A 89 -0.11 14.36 -2.24
N ILE A 90 -1.16 13.69 -1.80
CA ILE A 90 -1.36 12.27 -2.02
C ILE A 90 -2.24 12.08 -3.24
N ASN A 91 -1.68 11.45 -4.27
CA ASN A 91 -2.41 11.02 -5.45
C ASN A 91 -2.81 9.56 -5.26
N PHE A 92 -4.05 9.34 -4.85
CA PHE A 92 -4.59 8.02 -4.60
C PHE A 92 -5.19 7.40 -5.87
N THR A 93 -4.78 6.17 -6.20
CA THR A 93 -5.34 5.38 -7.31
C THR A 93 -5.93 4.08 -6.77
N SER A 94 -7.23 3.85 -6.94
CA SER A 94 -7.86 2.56 -6.65
C SER A 94 -7.70 1.65 -7.87
N GLU A 95 -6.87 0.61 -7.75
CA GLU A 95 -6.63 -0.37 -8.82
C GLU A 95 -7.63 -1.53 -8.78
N GLN A 96 -8.14 -1.87 -7.60
CA GLN A 96 -9.14 -2.93 -7.38
C GLN A 96 -10.02 -2.56 -6.19
N GLY A 97 -11.32 -2.84 -6.25
CA GLY A 97 -12.22 -2.65 -5.11
C GLY A 97 -12.69 -1.20 -4.91
N TYR A 98 -13.19 -0.93 -3.71
CA TYR A 98 -13.73 0.37 -3.29
C TYR A 98 -12.92 0.87 -2.10
N HIS A 99 -12.19 1.96 -2.30
CA HIS A 99 -11.17 2.43 -1.37
C HIS A 99 -11.09 3.94 -1.29
N ASP A 100 -10.61 4.41 -0.15
CA ASP A 100 -10.16 5.75 0.13
C ASP A 100 -8.82 5.70 0.85
N TRP A 101 -8.20 6.87 0.98
CA TRP A 101 -7.03 7.09 1.80
C TRP A 101 -7.35 8.16 2.85
N VAL A 102 -7.11 7.86 4.12
CA VAL A 102 -7.43 8.74 5.25
C VAL A 102 -6.27 8.75 6.24
N VAL A 103 -5.88 9.92 6.74
CA VAL A 103 -5.00 10.10 7.89
C VAL A 103 -5.65 11.07 8.88
N ASP A 104 -6.01 10.56 10.07
CA ASP A 104 -6.80 11.33 11.05
C ASP A 104 -6.02 12.54 11.59
N GLU A 105 -4.71 12.42 11.77
CA GLU A 105 -3.89 13.44 12.44
C GLU A 105 -3.82 14.77 11.69
N PHE A 106 -3.91 14.70 10.36
CA PHE A 106 -3.80 15.85 9.45
C PHE A 106 -5.15 16.26 8.85
N ASP A 107 -6.26 15.67 9.31
CA ASP A 107 -7.60 15.88 8.76
C ASP A 107 -7.65 15.71 7.23
N ALA A 108 -6.87 14.76 6.71
CA ALA A 108 -6.67 14.56 5.28
C ALA A 108 -7.29 13.25 4.83
N ALA A 109 -8.29 13.34 3.96
CA ALA A 109 -9.01 12.20 3.41
C ALA A 109 -9.32 12.41 1.92
N THR A 110 -9.18 11.36 1.12
CA THR A 110 -9.74 11.32 -0.24
C THR A 110 -11.19 10.89 -0.19
N GLU A 111 -11.96 11.17 -1.24
CA GLU A 111 -13.26 10.52 -1.40
C GLU A 111 -13.10 9.01 -1.64
N GLN A 112 -14.12 8.25 -1.29
CA GLN A 112 -14.17 6.81 -1.54
C GLN A 112 -14.48 6.54 -3.02
N ILE A 113 -13.56 5.87 -3.71
CA ILE A 113 -13.58 5.65 -5.16
C ILE A 113 -13.59 4.16 -5.52
N ASN A 114 -14.33 3.82 -6.58
CA ASN A 114 -14.33 2.48 -7.18
C ASN A 114 -13.15 2.31 -8.14
N ALA A 115 -12.67 1.07 -8.29
CA ALA A 115 -11.66 0.73 -9.29
C ALA A 115 -12.26 0.56 -10.71
N PRO A 116 -11.58 1.04 -11.76
CA PRO A 116 -10.44 1.95 -11.71
C PRO A 116 -10.90 3.38 -11.36
N GLY A 117 -10.20 4.04 -10.44
CA GLY A 117 -10.51 5.41 -10.02
C GLY A 117 -9.30 6.12 -9.46
N LYS A 118 -9.31 7.45 -9.49
CA LYS A 118 -8.25 8.28 -8.91
C LYS A 118 -8.85 9.45 -8.14
N ASN A 119 -8.19 9.85 -7.07
CA ASN A 119 -8.50 11.05 -6.33
C ASN A 119 -7.22 11.59 -5.68
N SER A 120 -7.19 12.85 -5.29
CA SER A 120 -6.05 13.42 -4.59
C SER A 120 -6.47 14.27 -3.41
N VAL A 121 -5.61 14.32 -2.39
CA VAL A 121 -5.77 15.19 -1.22
C VAL A 121 -4.44 15.86 -0.93
N THR A 122 -4.49 17.12 -0.50
CA THR A 122 -3.31 17.90 -0.12
C THR A 122 -3.42 18.30 1.34
N PHE A 123 -2.35 18.14 2.10
CA PHE A 123 -2.28 18.52 3.51
C PHE A 123 -0.88 19.02 3.87
N VAL A 124 -0.74 19.66 5.03
CA VAL A 124 0.55 20.13 5.56
C VAL A 124 0.99 19.19 6.67
N ALA A 125 2.19 18.63 6.56
CA ALA A 125 2.76 17.73 7.57
C ALA A 125 3.33 18.54 8.77
N ASP A 126 2.48 19.25 9.50
CA ASP A 126 2.89 20.19 10.55
C ASP A 126 3.35 19.55 11.88
N LYS A 127 3.10 18.26 12.05
CA LYS A 127 3.47 17.44 13.21
C LYS A 127 4.45 16.36 12.82
N ALA A 128 5.58 16.30 13.51
CA ALA A 128 6.53 15.20 13.36
C ALA A 128 6.11 13.98 14.20
N GLY A 129 6.41 12.79 13.70
CA GLY A 129 6.03 11.53 14.33
C GLY A 129 5.66 10.44 13.31
N GLU A 130 5.16 9.32 13.83
CA GLU A 130 4.61 8.24 13.01
C GLU A 130 3.08 8.26 13.13
N PHE A 131 2.40 8.34 11.98
CA PHE A 131 0.94 8.41 11.89
C PHE A 131 0.42 7.26 11.04
N GLU A 132 -0.72 6.69 11.43
CA GLU A 132 -1.38 5.64 10.66
C GLU A 132 -2.31 6.27 9.63
N PHE A 133 -2.14 5.92 8.36
CA PHE A 133 -3.15 6.15 7.34
C PHE A 133 -3.90 4.86 7.02
N TYR A 134 -5.15 4.94 6.62
CA TYR A 134 -6.00 3.75 6.46
C TYR A 134 -7.12 3.96 5.45
N CYS A 135 -7.81 2.86 5.12
CA CYS A 135 -9.05 2.88 4.35
C CYS A 135 -10.26 2.88 5.31
N SER A 136 -11.11 3.91 5.24
CA SER A 136 -12.29 4.07 6.10
C SER A 136 -13.49 3.21 5.67
N VAL A 137 -13.42 2.59 4.50
CA VAL A 137 -14.48 1.73 3.95
C VAL A 137 -14.75 0.53 4.86
N GLY A 138 -15.90 0.55 5.54
CA GLY A 138 -16.41 -0.57 6.33
C GLY A 138 -15.40 -1.10 7.36
N GLN A 139 -14.97 -2.35 7.19
CA GLN A 139 -14.01 -3.01 8.08
C GLN A 139 -12.58 -3.09 7.47
N HIS A 140 -12.26 -2.35 6.41
CA HIS A 140 -10.96 -2.47 5.72
C HIS A 140 -9.78 -2.13 6.62
N ARG A 141 -9.87 -1.07 7.45
CA ARG A 141 -8.88 -0.76 8.49
C ARG A 141 -8.63 -1.96 9.43
N GLN A 142 -9.71 -2.58 9.92
CA GLN A 142 -9.65 -3.72 10.85
C GLN A 142 -9.09 -4.99 10.19
N LEU A 143 -9.24 -5.10 8.87
CA LEU A 143 -8.71 -6.18 8.04
C LEU A 143 -7.24 -5.94 7.63
N GLY A 144 -6.63 -4.83 8.07
CA GLY A 144 -5.22 -4.55 7.86
C GLY A 144 -4.93 -3.59 6.71
N MET A 145 -5.95 -2.92 6.14
CA MET A 145 -5.74 -1.87 5.14
C MET A 145 -5.31 -0.57 5.80
N VAL A 146 -4.09 -0.60 6.31
CA VAL A 146 -3.41 0.51 6.99
C VAL A 146 -2.00 0.65 6.44
N GLY A 147 -1.46 1.86 6.52
CA GLY A 147 -0.07 2.17 6.24
C GLY A 147 0.45 3.23 7.19
N LYS A 148 1.73 3.54 7.07
CA LYS A 148 2.43 4.43 8.00
C LYS A 148 2.96 5.67 7.29
N LEU A 149 2.55 6.85 7.76
CA LEU A 149 3.12 8.13 7.41
C LEU A 149 4.16 8.51 8.47
N VAL A 150 5.43 8.62 8.07
CA VAL A 150 6.53 9.06 8.91
C VAL A 150 6.83 10.51 8.56
N VAL A 151 6.66 11.41 9.53
CA VAL A 151 7.02 12.81 9.39
C VAL A 151 8.30 13.05 10.20
N ALA A 152 9.43 13.17 9.51
CA ALA A 152 10.72 13.45 10.13
C ALA A 152 10.81 14.94 10.53
N ASP A 153 11.40 15.23 11.69
CA ASP A 153 11.97 16.55 11.97
C ASP A 153 13.50 16.50 11.90
N ASP A 154 14.11 17.67 11.68
CA ASP A 154 15.58 17.81 11.67
C ASP A 154 16.25 17.35 12.97
N ALA A 155 15.51 17.24 14.09
CA ALA A 155 16.04 16.81 15.38
C ALA A 155 16.00 15.27 15.57
N MET A 156 15.16 14.54 14.83
CA MET A 156 15.08 13.07 14.87
C MET A 156 16.32 12.40 14.26
N MET A 157 17.13 13.13 13.49
CA MET A 157 18.36 12.65 12.86
C MET A 157 19.60 12.78 13.76
N GLU A 158 19.50 13.43 14.94
CA GLU A 158 20.67 13.72 15.80
C GLU A 158 20.86 12.75 16.98
N SER A 159 19.96 11.77 17.19
CA SER A 159 20.11 10.79 18.29
C SER A 159 20.30 9.35 17.79
N GLY A 160 21.43 9.13 17.13
CA GLY A 160 22.02 7.82 16.83
C GLY A 160 23.51 7.82 17.13
N ASP A 161 23.83 7.45 18.38
CA ASP A 161 25.13 7.41 19.07
C ASP A 161 26.40 7.10 18.24
N VAL A 162 27.43 7.88 18.54
CA VAL A 162 28.80 7.91 18.00
C VAL A 162 29.62 6.69 18.48
N MET A 163 30.28 5.98 17.57
CA MET A 163 31.60 5.39 17.83
C MET A 163 32.45 5.35 16.56
N GLU A 164 33.35 6.32 16.45
CA GLU A 164 34.55 6.23 15.62
C GLU A 164 35.52 5.20 16.21
N LYS A 165 36.17 4.42 15.34
CA LYS A 165 37.55 4.02 15.57
C LYS A 165 38.32 3.90 14.26
N ASP A 166 39.36 4.70 14.20
CA ASP A 166 40.29 4.95 13.12
C ASP A 166 40.96 3.71 12.50
N GLY A 167 41.24 3.82 11.20
CA GLY A 167 42.11 2.90 10.46
C GLY A 167 42.30 3.30 8.99
N ASP A 168 42.94 4.45 8.75
CA ASP A 168 43.42 4.97 7.46
C ASP A 168 44.17 3.92 6.61
N SER A 169 43.76 3.74 5.34
CA SER A 169 44.70 3.95 4.22
C SER A 169 43.96 4.03 2.87
N MET A 170 44.35 5.08 2.16
CA MET A 170 43.94 5.59 0.86
C MET A 170 44.17 4.59 -0.30
N MET A 171 43.37 4.69 -1.36
CA MET A 171 43.78 5.25 -2.66
C MET A 171 42.61 5.20 -3.66
N GLU A 172 42.24 6.37 -4.16
CA GLU A 172 41.45 6.59 -5.38
C GLU A 172 42.27 6.16 -6.62
N ASN A 173 41.63 5.68 -7.69
CA ASN A 173 41.27 6.54 -8.84
C ASN A 173 40.86 5.73 -10.09
N ASP A 174 39.99 6.38 -10.86
CA ASP A 174 39.74 6.28 -12.31
C ASP A 174 38.87 5.16 -12.90
N SER A 175 37.58 5.50 -12.95
CA SER A 175 36.86 5.83 -14.20
C SER A 175 36.71 4.76 -15.30
N LYS A 176 35.44 4.30 -15.42
CA LYS A 176 34.56 4.41 -16.60
C LYS A 176 34.10 3.08 -17.21
N GLY A 177 32.83 2.77 -16.97
CA GLY A 177 32.02 1.81 -17.73
C GLY A 177 30.67 1.59 -17.05
N GLU A 178 29.61 2.15 -17.63
CA GLU A 178 28.20 1.95 -17.25
C GLU A 178 27.86 0.49 -16.90
N VAL A 179 27.38 0.26 -15.68
CA VAL A 179 26.19 -0.57 -15.35
C VAL A 179 25.73 -0.17 -13.95
N MET A 180 24.47 0.27 -13.86
CA MET A 180 23.85 0.83 -12.67
C MET A 180 23.62 -0.24 -11.59
N SER A 181 23.99 0.12 -10.36
CA SER A 181 23.45 -0.35 -9.08
C SER A 181 23.64 -1.84 -8.75
N LYS A 182 24.85 -2.17 -8.29
CA LYS A 182 25.16 -3.44 -7.62
C LYS A 182 25.28 -3.21 -6.10
N GLU A 183 24.15 -2.95 -5.47
CA GLU A 183 24.01 -3.05 -4.01
C GLU A 183 22.84 -3.98 -3.73
N GLY A 184 23.03 -4.94 -2.83
CA GLY A 184 21.94 -5.81 -2.42
C GLY A 184 20.88 -4.99 -1.69
N SER A 185 19.66 -5.51 -1.61
CA SER A 185 18.52 -4.71 -1.13
C SER A 185 17.75 -5.45 -0.05
N TYR A 186 17.29 -4.69 0.94
CA TYR A 186 16.34 -5.16 1.94
C TYR A 186 15.11 -4.26 1.93
N GLU A 187 13.98 -4.81 1.52
CA GLU A 187 12.76 -4.02 1.34
C GLU A 187 11.49 -4.87 1.47
N SER A 188 10.32 -4.23 1.53
CA SER A 188 9.03 -4.93 1.59
C SER A 188 8.79 -5.79 0.34
N TYR A 189 8.16 -6.94 0.55
CA TYR A 189 7.78 -7.87 -0.51
C TYR A 189 6.88 -7.21 -1.56
N ASP A 190 7.23 -7.43 -2.83
CA ASP A 190 6.42 -7.09 -3.98
C ASP A 190 6.67 -8.12 -5.09
N VAL A 191 5.62 -8.48 -5.84
CA VAL A 191 5.71 -9.44 -6.94
C VAL A 191 6.66 -8.98 -8.05
N SER A 192 6.73 -7.68 -8.32
CA SER A 192 7.62 -7.12 -9.35
C SER A 192 9.10 -7.28 -9.00
N LYS A 193 9.42 -7.38 -7.70
CA LYS A 193 10.79 -7.54 -7.22
C LYS A 193 11.29 -8.98 -7.35
N LEU A 194 10.39 -9.94 -7.60
CA LEU A 194 10.78 -11.32 -7.90
C LEU A 194 11.61 -11.42 -9.18
N SER A 195 11.44 -10.50 -10.14
CA SER A 195 12.27 -10.43 -11.35
C SER A 195 13.75 -10.17 -11.05
N ARG A 196 14.11 -9.71 -9.84
CA ARG A 196 15.53 -9.59 -9.44
C ARG A 196 16.21 -10.94 -9.28
N ALA A 197 15.44 -12.02 -9.11
CA ALA A 197 15.98 -13.38 -9.11
C ALA A 197 16.46 -13.83 -10.50
N GLU A 198 16.35 -13.00 -11.54
CA GLU A 198 16.99 -13.26 -12.85
C GLU A 198 18.50 -13.05 -12.83
N ASN A 199 18.98 -12.11 -12.01
CA ASN A 199 20.39 -11.70 -11.96
C ASN A 199 21.00 -11.84 -10.56
N GLY A 200 20.26 -12.41 -9.62
CA GLY A 200 20.64 -12.55 -8.23
C GLY A 200 19.74 -13.49 -7.45
N ASP A 201 19.90 -13.51 -6.15
CA ASP A 201 19.12 -14.30 -5.20
C ASP A 201 18.03 -13.46 -4.54
N VAL A 202 16.81 -13.96 -4.56
CA VAL A 202 15.70 -13.34 -3.83
C VAL A 202 15.30 -14.22 -2.66
N VAL A 203 15.31 -13.64 -1.45
CA VAL A 203 14.92 -14.30 -0.22
C VAL A 203 13.73 -13.60 0.39
N LEU A 204 12.61 -14.30 0.52
CA LEU A 204 11.44 -13.84 1.23
C LEU A 204 11.62 -14.07 2.74
N PHE A 205 11.64 -13.00 3.53
CA PHE A 205 11.65 -13.06 4.97
C PHE A 205 10.24 -12.88 5.53
N PHE A 206 9.63 -13.97 5.99
CA PHE A 206 8.32 -13.98 6.66
C PHE A 206 8.46 -13.48 8.10
N HIS A 207 8.21 -12.19 8.30
CA HIS A 207 8.28 -11.54 9.61
C HIS A 207 6.89 -11.34 10.21
N ALA A 208 6.82 -11.12 11.53
CA ALA A 208 5.63 -10.59 12.17
C ALA A 208 6.02 -9.47 13.14
N ASN A 209 5.21 -8.42 13.27
CA ASN A 209 5.54 -7.28 14.14
C ASN A 209 5.60 -7.66 15.63
N TRP A 210 4.73 -8.58 16.05
CA TRP A 210 4.68 -9.10 17.41
C TRP A 210 5.84 -10.07 17.73
N CYS A 211 6.59 -10.54 16.73
CA CYS A 211 7.67 -11.51 16.87
C CYS A 211 9.00 -10.85 17.28
N PRO A 212 9.52 -11.08 18.49
CA PRO A 212 10.74 -10.41 18.99
C PRO A 212 12.01 -10.74 18.21
N THR A 213 12.15 -12.00 17.80
CA THR A 213 13.29 -12.45 16.97
C THR A 213 13.24 -11.80 15.59
N CYS A 214 12.02 -11.61 15.05
CA CYS A 214 11.82 -10.98 13.75
C CYS A 214 12.26 -9.53 13.77
N ARG A 215 11.89 -8.76 14.80
CA ARG A 215 12.35 -7.36 14.98
C ARG A 215 13.86 -7.26 15.14
N SER A 216 14.47 -8.24 15.81
CA SER A 216 15.92 -8.27 16.02
C SER A 216 16.68 -8.54 14.72
N LEU A 217 16.18 -9.45 13.87
CA LEU A 217 16.75 -9.70 12.56
C LEU A 217 16.53 -8.50 11.63
N ASP A 218 15.32 -7.95 11.59
CA ASP A 218 14.98 -6.76 10.79
C ASP A 218 15.92 -5.58 11.09
N LYS A 219 16.11 -5.26 12.38
CA LYS A 219 17.06 -4.22 12.79
C LYS A 219 18.47 -4.46 12.27
N LYS A 220 18.97 -5.70 12.40
CA LYS A 220 20.34 -6.03 11.96
C LYS A 220 20.49 -6.03 10.44
N LEU A 221 19.48 -6.47 9.70
CA LEU A 221 19.51 -6.39 8.24
C LEU A 221 19.50 -4.94 7.77
N ASN A 222 18.79 -4.04 8.47
CA ASN A 222 18.85 -2.60 8.21
C ASN A 222 20.21 -1.98 8.56
N GLU A 223 20.85 -2.42 9.64
CA GLU A 223 22.20 -1.96 10.03
C GLU A 223 23.29 -2.49 9.07
N GLU A 224 23.14 -3.72 8.59
CA GLU A 224 24.09 -4.41 7.70
C GLU A 224 23.78 -4.14 6.21
N LEU A 225 22.94 -3.16 5.86
CA LEU A 225 22.55 -2.82 4.47
C LEU A 225 23.75 -2.62 3.54
N SER A 226 24.81 -1.98 4.03
CA SER A 226 26.04 -1.73 3.26
C SER A 226 26.86 -3.00 3.00
N ASP A 227 26.64 -4.05 3.79
CA ASP A 227 27.30 -5.36 3.65
C ASP A 227 26.47 -6.33 2.79
N PHE A 228 25.29 -5.92 2.30
CA PHE A 228 24.47 -6.77 1.46
C PHE A 228 25.20 -7.08 0.15
N PRO A 229 25.37 -8.38 -0.17
CA PRO A 229 26.02 -8.73 -1.41
C PRO A 229 25.11 -8.32 -2.57
N ALA A 230 25.74 -7.81 -3.63
CA ALA A 230 25.08 -7.09 -4.69
C ALA A 230 24.10 -7.92 -5.54
N ASP A 231 24.17 -9.24 -5.40
CA ASP A 231 23.30 -10.25 -5.96
C ASP A 231 22.16 -10.64 -5.01
N LEU A 232 22.15 -10.24 -3.75
CA LEU A 232 21.11 -10.64 -2.79
C LEU A 232 20.05 -9.55 -2.59
N THR A 233 18.80 -9.95 -2.77
CA THR A 233 17.61 -9.18 -2.41
C THR A 233 16.83 -9.91 -1.33
N VAL A 234 16.65 -9.29 -0.17
CA VAL A 234 15.79 -9.80 0.89
C VAL A 234 14.48 -9.02 0.88
N LEU A 235 13.38 -9.73 0.66
CA LEU A 235 12.03 -9.19 0.61
C LEU A 235 11.28 -9.54 1.88
N LYS A 236 10.91 -8.51 2.65
CA LYS A 236 10.17 -8.65 3.89
C LYS A 236 8.68 -8.87 3.62
N ALA A 237 8.21 -10.09 3.85
CA ALA A 237 6.82 -10.51 3.72
C ALA A 237 6.17 -10.60 5.11
N ASP A 238 4.99 -10.01 5.28
CA ASP A 238 4.30 -10.04 6.56
C ASP A 238 3.55 -11.38 6.74
N TYR A 239 3.85 -12.08 7.83
CA TYR A 239 3.31 -13.40 8.13
C TYR A 239 1.79 -13.36 8.39
N ASP A 240 1.25 -12.29 8.95
CA ASP A 240 -0.16 -12.21 9.30
C ASP A 240 -1.04 -11.85 8.10
N THR A 241 -0.53 -10.97 7.22
CA THR A 241 -1.26 -10.50 6.03
C THR A 241 -1.06 -11.38 4.80
N GLU A 242 0.14 -11.94 4.58
CA GLU A 242 0.50 -12.71 3.37
C GLU A 242 0.03 -14.18 3.42
N LYS A 243 -1.27 -14.37 3.67
CA LYS A 243 -1.90 -15.70 3.87
C LYS A 243 -1.73 -16.62 2.67
N GLU A 244 -1.81 -16.10 1.46
CA GLU A 244 -1.68 -16.88 0.22
C GLU A 244 -0.23 -17.30 -0.03
N LEU A 245 0.75 -16.42 0.22
CA LEU A 245 2.17 -16.81 0.17
C LEU A 245 2.50 -17.86 1.22
N ARG A 246 1.99 -17.72 2.45
CA ARG A 246 2.20 -18.74 3.48
C ARG A 246 1.66 -20.10 3.08
N LYS A 247 0.48 -20.16 2.46
CA LYS A 247 -0.07 -21.41 1.92
C LYS A 247 0.81 -21.95 0.80
N LYS A 248 1.17 -21.09 -0.18
CA LYS A 248 2.01 -21.45 -1.34
C LYS A 248 3.33 -22.09 -0.91
N TYR A 249 3.97 -21.53 0.11
CA TYR A 249 5.29 -21.96 0.59
C TYR A 249 5.25 -22.85 1.84
N ALA A 250 4.04 -23.24 2.29
CA ALA A 250 3.83 -24.00 3.52
C ALA A 250 4.59 -23.42 4.72
N ILE A 251 4.39 -22.12 4.98
CA ILE A 251 5.02 -21.37 6.07
C ILE A 251 4.15 -21.52 7.31
N THR A 252 4.63 -22.33 8.24
CA THR A 252 3.92 -22.66 9.49
C THR A 252 4.35 -21.78 10.66
N SER A 253 5.43 -21.01 10.50
CA SER A 253 6.02 -20.21 11.57
C SER A 253 6.55 -18.88 11.04
N GLN A 254 6.39 -17.83 11.82
CA GLN A 254 7.09 -16.56 11.66
C GLN A 254 8.61 -16.77 11.79
N HIS A 255 9.40 -15.80 11.31
CA HIS A 255 10.86 -15.91 11.26
C HIS A 255 11.35 -16.99 10.29
N THR A 256 10.63 -17.17 9.19
CA THR A 256 11.01 -18.11 8.12
C THR A 256 11.54 -17.34 6.94
N LEU A 257 12.67 -17.78 6.41
CA LEU A 257 13.25 -17.27 5.18
C LEU A 257 13.06 -18.29 4.06
N VAL A 258 12.73 -17.82 2.87
CA VAL A 258 12.47 -18.65 1.69
C VAL A 258 13.22 -18.07 0.50
N GLN A 259 14.19 -18.81 -0.04
CA GLN A 259 14.79 -18.44 -1.31
C GLN A 259 13.82 -18.81 -2.43
N VAL A 260 13.58 -17.87 -3.34
CA VAL A 260 12.68 -18.04 -4.48
C VAL A 260 13.40 -17.74 -5.79
N ASP A 261 12.96 -18.40 -6.87
CA ASP A 261 13.41 -18.09 -8.22
C ASP A 261 12.64 -16.92 -8.84
N LYS A 262 13.00 -16.54 -10.07
CA LYS A 262 12.34 -15.48 -10.86
C LYS A 262 10.84 -15.67 -11.09
N ASP A 263 10.37 -16.92 -11.04
CA ASP A 263 8.98 -17.28 -11.23
C ASP A 263 8.23 -17.36 -9.88
N GLY A 264 8.94 -17.04 -8.79
CA GLY A 264 8.43 -17.15 -7.43
C GLY A 264 8.21 -18.60 -6.99
N ASN A 265 8.94 -19.57 -7.53
CA ASN A 265 8.97 -20.93 -6.98
C ASN A 265 9.98 -20.98 -5.84
N MET A 266 9.65 -21.72 -4.79
CA MET A 266 10.59 -21.94 -3.69
C MET A 266 11.73 -22.83 -4.15
N ILE A 267 12.96 -22.34 -3.96
CA ILE A 267 14.18 -23.14 -4.09
C ILE A 267 14.44 -23.87 -2.78
N GLN A 268 14.44 -23.13 -1.67
CA GLN A 268 14.64 -23.68 -0.33
C GLN A 268 14.09 -22.74 0.75
N LYS A 269 13.89 -23.26 1.96
CA LYS A 269 13.46 -22.48 3.11
C LYS A 269 14.24 -22.84 4.37
N LYS A 270 14.44 -21.85 5.22
CA LYS A 270 15.11 -21.99 6.51
C LYS A 270 14.34 -21.21 7.57
N ILE A 271 14.12 -21.83 8.72
CA ILE A 271 13.51 -21.17 9.87
C ILE A 271 14.66 -20.70 10.78
N GLY A 272 14.59 -19.47 11.27
CA GLY A 272 15.65 -18.90 12.10
C GLY A 272 16.61 -17.99 11.32
N GLY A 273 17.73 -17.64 11.96
CA GLY A 273 18.72 -16.71 11.42
C GLY A 273 18.65 -15.38 12.16
N ASN A 274 19.78 -14.85 12.57
CA ASN A 274 19.85 -13.69 13.44
C ASN A 274 20.64 -12.54 12.82
N ARG A 275 21.26 -12.72 11.64
CA ARG A 275 22.12 -11.74 10.92
C ARG A 275 22.12 -12.02 9.42
N LEU A 276 22.65 -11.09 8.61
CA LEU A 276 22.82 -11.25 7.16
C LEU A 276 23.66 -12.49 6.81
N SER A 277 24.73 -12.75 7.56
CA SER A 277 25.60 -13.92 7.35
C SER A 277 24.86 -15.26 7.48
N ASP A 278 23.83 -15.32 8.32
CA ASP A 278 23.00 -16.52 8.43
C ASP A 278 22.17 -16.74 7.17
N ILE A 279 21.83 -15.69 6.42
CA ILE A 279 21.11 -15.76 5.15
C ILE A 279 22.08 -16.21 4.04
N THR A 280 23.19 -15.49 3.87
CA THR A 280 24.18 -15.79 2.82
C THR A 280 24.86 -17.16 2.98
N SER A 281 24.87 -17.73 4.19
CA SER A 281 25.46 -19.07 4.43
C SER A 281 24.77 -20.24 3.72
N TRP A 282 23.51 -20.08 3.29
CA TRP A 282 22.75 -21.14 2.62
C TRP A 282 22.12 -20.72 1.31
N VAL A 283 21.99 -19.41 1.05
CA VAL A 283 21.68 -18.89 -0.28
C VAL A 283 22.78 -19.33 -1.26
N LYS A 284 22.38 -19.74 -2.46
CA LYS A 284 23.22 -20.40 -3.46
C LYS A 284 22.91 -19.88 -4.85
#